data_AF-A0A7S0D6A1-F1
#
_entry.id   AF-A0A7S0D6A1-F1
#
_cell.length_a   1.000
_cell.length_b   1.000
_cell.length_c   1.000
_cell.angle_alpha   90.00
_cell.angle_beta   90.00
_cell.angle_gamma   90.00
#
_symmetry.space_group_name_H-M   'P 1'
#
loop_
_entity.id
_entity.type
_entity.pdbx_description
1 polymer ?
#
loop_
_entity_poly.entity_id
_entity_poly.type
_entity_poly.pdbx_seq_one_letter_code
_entity_poly.pdbx_strand_id
1 'polypeptide(L)'
;WYYMAARLGFPSGMNHLGLLLFEGKIDYQGNPHTKVETPEEVDLRYNKAKHWFLKGIKLEHAGCHFNLARIYEGGYGAPKSEEKAMYHYECALNHGHIDAQ
;
A
#
# COMPACT_ATOMS: atom_id res chain seq x y z
N TRP A 1 3.74 7.84 14.79
CA TRP A 1 2.27 7.65 14.92
C TRP A 1 1.71 6.59 13.97
N TYR A 2 1.93 6.66 12.65
CA TYR A 2 1.40 5.69 11.68
C TYR A 2 1.82 4.22 11.89
N TYR A 3 3.06 3.96 12.31
CA TYR A 3 3.55 2.60 12.60
C TYR A 3 2.80 1.94 13.78
N MET A 4 2.42 2.74 14.79
CA MET A 4 1.62 2.27 15.92
C MET A 4 0.17 2.05 15.51
N ALA A 5 -0.44 2.96 14.73
CA ALA A 5 -1.81 2.80 14.24
C ALA A 5 -1.98 1.56 13.34
N ALA A 6 -1.01 1.29 12.45
CA ALA A 6 -1.00 0.08 11.64
C ALA A 6 -0.81 -1.21 12.49
N ARG A 7 -0.01 -1.15 13.57
CA ARG A 7 0.12 -2.26 14.53
C ARG A 7 -1.12 -2.49 15.37
N LEU A 8 -1.88 -1.45 15.67
CA LEU A 8 -3.13 -1.51 16.43
C LEU A 8 -4.31 -2.06 15.61
N GLY A 9 -4.12 -2.35 14.32
CA GLY A 9 -5.12 -2.99 13.49
C GLY A 9 -6.03 -2.01 12.74
N PHE A 10 -5.79 -0.70 12.79
CA PHE A 10 -6.64 0.27 12.08
C PHE A 10 -6.40 0.22 10.57
N PRO A 11 -7.42 -0.06 9.74
CA PRO A 11 -7.24 -0.18 8.29
C PRO A 11 -6.73 1.11 7.64
N SER A 12 -7.21 2.27 8.10
CA SER A 12 -6.73 3.58 7.64
C SER A 12 -5.25 3.81 7.99
N GLY A 13 -4.79 3.29 9.14
CA GLY A 13 -3.39 3.33 9.54
C GLY A 13 -2.51 2.44 8.66
N MET A 14 -2.99 1.25 8.30
CA MET A 14 -2.31 0.36 7.34
C MET A 14 -2.22 0.99 5.95
N ASN A 15 -3.30 1.62 5.48
CA ASN A 15 -3.31 2.37 4.22
C ASN A 15 -2.28 3.50 4.24
N HIS A 16 -2.29 4.33 5.29
CA HIS A 16 -1.34 5.43 5.41
C HIS A 16 0.11 4.95 5.48
N LEU A 17 0.38 3.89 6.26
CA LEU A 17 1.73 3.35 6.37
C LEU A 17 2.22 2.76 5.03
N GLY A 18 1.36 2.02 4.33
CA GLY A 18 1.65 1.52 2.99
C GLY A 18 1.92 2.66 2.01
N LEU A 19 1.16 3.75 2.08
CA LEU A 19 1.35 4.92 1.23
C LEU A 19 2.69 5.62 1.51
N LEU A 20 3.08 5.79 2.77
CA LEU A 20 4.37 6.38 3.13
C LEU A 20 5.55 5.56 2.58
N LEU A 21 5.46 4.22 2.62
CA LEU A 21 6.45 3.32 2.03
C LEU A 21 6.45 3.44 0.50
N PHE A 22 5.28 3.49 -0.12
CA PHE A 22 5.12 3.57 -1.56
C PHE A 22 5.67 4.89 -2.14
N GLU A 23 5.36 6.01 -1.49
CA GLU A 23 5.86 7.34 -1.86
C GLU A 23 7.33 7.54 -1.50
N GLY A 24 7.92 6.60 -0.76
CA GLY A 24 9.31 6.71 -0.31
C GLY A 24 9.55 7.80 0.73
N LYS A 25 8.53 8.16 1.50
CA LYS A 25 8.67 9.07 2.65
C LYS A 25 9.35 8.39 3.83
N ILE A 26 9.22 7.06 3.92
CA ILE A 26 9.89 6.23 4.91
C ILE A 26 10.58 5.04 4.23
N ASP A 27 11.68 4.60 4.82
CA ASP A 27 12.39 3.39 4.39
C ASP A 27 11.61 2.12 4.72
N TYR A 28 12.08 0.97 4.23
CA TYR A 28 11.48 -0.33 4.56
C TYR A 28 11.48 -0.63 6.07
N GLN A 29 12.29 0.03 6.90
CA GLN A 29 12.30 -0.17 8.36
C GLN A 29 11.26 0.71 9.07
N GLY A 30 10.73 1.72 8.39
CA GLY A 30 9.76 2.67 8.92
C GLY A 30 10.38 3.98 9.43
N ASN A 31 11.66 4.23 9.14
CA ASN A 31 12.33 5.49 9.44
C ASN A 31 12.10 6.50 8.32
N PRO A 32 12.14 7.82 8.58
CA PRO A 32 12.11 8.83 7.51
C PRO A 32 13.18 8.55 6.45
N HIS A 33 12.80 8.67 5.17
CA HIS A 33 13.72 8.47 4.06
C HIS A 33 14.70 9.65 3.97
N THR A 34 15.85 9.49 4.62
CA THR A 34 16.91 10.50 4.74
C THR A 34 18.19 10.12 4.01
N LYS A 35 18.28 8.89 3.51
CA LYS A 35 19.42 8.33 2.79
C LYS A 35 19.00 7.80 1.42
N VAL A 36 19.95 7.77 0.49
CA VAL A 36 19.79 7.03 -0.78
C VAL A 36 19.67 5.54 -0.47
N GLU A 37 18.60 4.91 -0.95
CA GLU A 37 18.36 3.47 -0.83
C GLU A 37 19.04 2.71 -1.97
N THR A 38 19.53 1.50 -1.67
CA THR A 38 19.97 0.59 -2.74
C THR A 38 18.77 0.06 -3.54
N PRO A 39 18.96 -0.41 -4.78
CA PRO A 39 17.87 -1.00 -5.56
C PRO A 39 17.12 -2.12 -4.81
N GLU A 40 17.84 -2.92 -4.02
CA GLU A 40 17.27 -3.99 -3.20
C GLU A 40 16.44 -3.44 -2.02
N GLU A 41 16.89 -2.35 -1.38
CA GLU A 41 16.13 -1.68 -0.32
C GLU A 41 14.84 -1.06 -0.86
N VAL A 42 14.88 -0.49 -2.07
CA VAL A 42 13.70 0.05 -2.76
C VAL A 42 12.68 -1.07 -3.06
N ASP A 43 13.14 -2.23 -3.53
CA ASP A 43 12.27 -3.39 -3.76
C ASP A 43 11.62 -3.89 -2.46
N LEU A 44 12.41 -4.00 -1.38
CA LEU A 44 11.91 -4.36 -0.05
C LEU A 44 10.85 -3.36 0.45
N ARG A 45 11.06 -2.07 0.21
CA ARG A 45 10.13 -1.00 0.58
C ARG A 45 8.78 -1.17 -0.14
N TYR A 46 8.80 -1.40 -1.45
CA TYR A 46 7.58 -1.65 -2.21
C TYR A 46 6.89 -2.95 -1.79
N ASN A 47 7.64 -4.01 -1.51
CA ASN A 47 7.08 -5.25 -0.97
C ASN A 47 6.40 -5.07 0.39
N LYS A 48 6.97 -4.24 1.27
CA LYS A 48 6.29 -3.87 2.53
C LYS A 48 5.06 -3.00 2.30
N ALA A 49 5.08 -2.07 1.35
CA ALA A 49 3.88 -1.29 1.00
C ALA A 49 2.73 -2.23 0.57
N LYS A 50 3.01 -3.16 -0.35
CA LYS A 50 2.06 -4.21 -0.78
C LYS A 50 1.51 -5.00 0.39
N HIS A 51 2.37 -5.43 1.31
CA HIS A 51 1.97 -6.20 2.49
C HIS A 51 0.97 -5.44 3.37
N TRP A 52 1.20 -4.14 3.60
CA TRP A 52 0.28 -3.33 4.38
C TRP A 52 -1.05 -3.09 3.67
N PHE A 53 -1.03 -2.86 2.36
CA PHE A 53 -2.26 -2.76 1.57
C PHE A 53 -3.05 -4.07 1.60
N LEU A 54 -2.40 -5.22 1.41
CA LEU A 54 -3.06 -6.53 1.51
C LEU A 54 -3.67 -6.77 2.89
N LYS A 55 -3.03 -6.32 3.97
CA LYS A 55 -3.62 -6.37 5.31
C LYS A 55 -4.85 -5.48 5.45
N GLY A 56 -4.81 -4.25 4.93
CA GLY A 56 -5.97 -3.36 4.97
C GLY A 56 -7.14 -3.84 4.09
N ILE A 57 -6.84 -4.51 2.97
CA ILE A 57 -7.84 -5.19 2.13
C ILE A 57 -8.58 -6.29 2.90
N LYS A 58 -7.86 -7.07 3.72
CA LYS A 58 -8.50 -8.08 4.59
C LYS A 58 -9.45 -7.49 5.64
N LEU A 59 -9.36 -6.18 5.87
CA LEU A 59 -10.25 -5.42 6.74
C LEU A 59 -11.21 -4.54 5.92
N GLU A 60 -11.45 -4.93 4.66
CA GLU A 60 -12.42 -4.31 3.72
C GLU A 60 -12.15 -2.85 3.38
N HIS A 61 -10.95 -2.33 3.64
CA HIS A 61 -10.64 -0.92 3.40
C HIS A 61 -10.36 -0.64 1.92
N ALA A 62 -11.33 0.01 1.25
CA ALA A 62 -11.30 0.35 -0.17
C ALA A 62 -10.04 1.11 -0.61
N GLY A 63 -9.53 2.03 0.21
CA GLY A 63 -8.31 2.79 -0.11
C GLY A 63 -7.05 1.92 -0.27
N CYS A 64 -7.02 0.73 0.37
CA CYS A 64 -5.90 -0.19 0.22
C CYS A 64 -5.93 -0.91 -1.14
N HIS A 65 -7.13 -1.23 -1.64
CA HIS A 65 -7.31 -1.75 -3.00
C HIS A 65 -6.80 -0.77 -4.04
N PHE A 66 -7.17 0.51 -3.92
CA PHE A 66 -6.71 1.56 -4.84
C PHE A 66 -5.18 1.68 -4.87
N ASN A 67 -4.53 1.69 -3.71
CA ASN A 67 -3.08 1.81 -3.67
C ASN A 67 -2.34 0.54 -4.13
N LEU A 68 -2.92 -0.64 -3.93
CA LEU A 68 -2.36 -1.88 -4.48
C LEU A 68 -2.47 -1.93 -6.00
N ALA A 69 -3.53 -1.38 -6.58
CA ALA A 69 -3.68 -1.27 -8.03
C ALA A 69 -2.55 -0.44 -8.67
N ARG A 70 -2.21 0.72 -8.06
CA ARG A 70 -1.09 1.57 -8.48
C ARG A 70 0.25 0.83 -8.48
N ILE A 71 0.43 -0.11 -7.56
CA ILE A 71 1.65 -0.93 -7.52
C ILE A 71 1.76 -1.85 -8.75
N TYR A 72 0.68 -2.53 -9.13
CA TYR A 72 0.67 -3.38 -10.31
C TYR A 72 0.69 -2.58 -11.61
N GLU A 73 0.12 -1.38 -11.63
CA GLU A 73 0.17 -0.48 -12.78
C GLU A 73 1.61 -0.01 -13.07
N GLY A 74 2.37 0.35 -12.02
CA GLY A 74 3.73 0.84 -12.17
C GLY A 74 4.83 -0.22 -12.09
N GLY A 75 4.50 -1.46 -11.72
CA GLY A 75 5.48 -2.54 -11.57
C GLY A 75 6.42 -2.36 -10.37
N TYR A 76 5.94 -1.80 -9.27
CA TYR A 76 6.76 -1.47 -8.10
C TYR A 76 6.90 -2.66 -7.15
N GLY A 77 8.05 -3.34 -7.17
CA GLY A 77 8.25 -4.57 -6.39
C GLY A 77 7.30 -5.71 -6.78
N ALA A 78 6.76 -5.64 -8.00
CA ALA A 78 5.93 -6.66 -8.63
C ALA A 78 6.04 -6.48 -10.14
N PRO A 79 5.87 -7.54 -10.94
CA PRO A 79 5.71 -7.36 -12.39
C PRO A 79 4.52 -6.45 -12.69
N LYS A 80 4.71 -5.52 -13.63
CA LYS A 80 3.62 -4.69 -14.13
C LYS A 80 2.50 -5.58 -14.67
N SER A 81 1.26 -5.31 -14.27
CA SER A 81 0.08 -6.05 -14.71
C SER A 81 -1.15 -5.14 -14.66
N GLU A 82 -1.60 -4.73 -15.84
CA GLU A 82 -2.79 -3.89 -15.99
C GLU A 82 -4.07 -4.63 -15.59
N GLU A 83 -4.15 -5.93 -15.89
CA GLU A 83 -5.26 -6.80 -15.46
C GLU A 83 -5.43 -6.81 -13.93
N LYS A 84 -4.33 -7.01 -13.19
CA LYS A 84 -4.37 -6.98 -11.71
C LYS A 84 -4.66 -5.59 -11.17
N ALA A 85 -4.15 -4.55 -11.81
CA ALA A 85 -4.44 -3.17 -11.43
C ALA A 85 -5.96 -2.89 -11.57
N MET A 86 -6.55 -3.22 -12.72
CA MET A 86 -7.98 -3.05 -12.98
C MET A 86 -8.84 -3.82 -11.98
N TYR A 87 -8.53 -5.10 -11.72
CA TYR A 87 -9.23 -5.90 -10.71
C TYR A 87 -9.26 -5.21 -9.34
N HIS A 88 -8.12 -4.67 -8.89
CA HIS A 88 -8.05 -3.98 -7.61
C HIS A 88 -8.74 -2.61 -7.65
N TYR A 89 -8.71 -1.87 -8.76
CA TYR A 89 -9.47 -0.63 -8.90
C TYR A 89 -10.99 -0.86 -8.83
N GLU A 90 -11.50 -1.89 -9.51
CA GLU A 90 -12.92 -2.27 -9.46
C GLU A 90 -13.35 -2.64 -8.03
N CYS A 91 -12.51 -3.42 -7.33
CA CYS A 91 -12.75 -3.75 -5.93
C CYS A 91 -12.78 -2.49 -5.03
N ALA A 92 -11.89 -1.52 -5.28
CA ALA A 92 -11.87 -0.25 -4.53
C ALA A 92 -13.16 0.55 -4.74
N LEU A 93 -13.67 0.60 -5.98
CA LEU A 93 -14.93 1.28 -6.29
C LEU A 93 -16.12 0.60 -5.62
N ASN A 94 -16.18 -0.74 -5.66
CA ASN A 94 -17.31 -1.48 -5.09
C ASN A 94 -17.38 -1.37 -3.55
N HIS A 95 -16.24 -1.37 -2.85
CA HIS A 95 -16.21 -1.22 -1.39
C HIS A 95 -16.27 0.25 -0.96
N GLY A 96 -15.70 1.17 -1.75
CA GLY A 96 -15.80 2.61 -1.49
C GLY A 96 -17.22 3.14 -1.60
N HIS A 97 -18.09 2.46 -2.36
CA HIS A 97 -19.51 2.78 -2.44
C HIS A 97 -20.31 2.30 -1.22
N ILE A 98 -19.84 1.24 -0.54
CA ILE A 98 -20.49 0.68 0.67
C ILE A 98 -20.13 1.53 1.90
N ASP A 99 -18.90 2.05 1.99
CA ASP A 99 -18.49 2.99 3.06
C ASP A 99 -19.11 4.39 2.93
N ALA A 100 -19.70 4.73 1.78
CA ALA A 100 -20.21 6.06 1.45
C ALA A 100 -21.75 6.22 1.53
N GLN A 101 -22.47 5.26 2.12
CA GLN A 101 -23.95 5.26 2.19
C GLN A 101 -24.45 5.27 3.64
#